data_AF-A0A942N6Y7-F1
#
_entry.id   AF-A0A942N6Y7-F1
#
_cell.length_a   1.000
_cell.length_b   1.000
_cell.length_c   1.000
_cell.angle_alpha   90.00
_cell.angle_beta   90.00
_cell.angle_gamma   90.00
#
_symmetry.space_group_name_H-M   'P 1'
#
loop_
_entity.id
_entity.type
_entity.pdbx_description
1 polymer ?
#
loop_
_entity_poly.entity_id
_entity_poly.type
_entity_poly.pdbx_seq_one_letter_code
_entity_poly.pdbx_strand_id
1 'polypeptide(L)' 'MKTYKLKNTDLMLNGKLISEGSEVTLSEKDSEDLSAYLIPIDSEQKTDTKSQPENSTKKRSK' A
#
# COMPACT_ATOMS: atom_id res chain seq x y z
N MET A 1 -10.45 -0.01 -12.76
CA MET A 1 -9.31 -0.24 -11.85
C MET A 1 -9.85 -0.38 -10.44
N LYS A 2 -9.31 -1.31 -9.66
CA LYS A 2 -9.73 -1.57 -8.28
C LYS A 2 -8.50 -1.55 -7.37
N THR A 3 -8.69 -1.13 -6.13
CA THR A 3 -7.63 -1.12 -5.13
C THR A 3 -7.69 -2.39 -4.31
N TYR A 4 -6.54 -3.02 -4.13
CA TYR A 4 -6.38 -4.27 -3.41
C TYR A 4 -5.26 -4.14 -2.39
N LYS A 5 -5.34 -4.95 -1.33
CA LYS A 5 -4.25 -5.11 -0.36
C LYS A 5 -3.45 -6.34 -0.74
N LEU A 6 -2.13 -6.19 -0.82
CA LEU A 6 -1.24 -7.34 -1.05
C LEU A 6 -1.17 -8.24 0.18
N LYS A 7 -1.18 -9.55 -0.05
CA LYS A 7 -1.08 -10.57 0.99
C LYS A 7 -0.10 -11.65 0.56
N ASN A 8 0.77 -12.06 1.49
CA ASN A 8 1.77 -13.11 1.31
C ASN A 8 2.74 -12.91 0.14
N THR A 9 2.81 -11.71 -0.44
CA THR A 9 3.73 -11.39 -1.55
C THR A 9 4.05 -9.91 -1.62
N ASP A 10 5.24 -9.60 -2.09
CA ASP A 10 5.60 -8.29 -2.63
C ASP A 10 5.27 -8.24 -4.13
N LEU A 11 4.95 -7.06 -4.65
CA LEU A 11 4.58 -6.85 -6.05
C LEU A 11 5.39 -5.70 -6.64
N MET A 12 5.99 -5.91 -7.82
CA MET A 12 6.75 -4.88 -8.51
C MET A 12 5.85 -4.13 -9.51
N LEU A 13 5.37 -2.95 -9.12
CA LEU A 13 4.50 -2.11 -9.96
C LEU A 13 5.27 -0.90 -10.46
N ASN A 14 5.33 -0.70 -11.79
CA ASN A 14 6.02 0.45 -12.40
C ASN A 14 7.48 0.63 -11.92
N GLY A 15 8.20 -0.47 -11.72
CA GLY A 15 9.58 -0.45 -11.20
C GLY A 15 9.71 -0.17 -9.71
N LYS A 16 8.60 -0.06 -8.97
CA LYS A 16 8.58 0.09 -7.52
C LYS A 16 8.11 -1.20 -6.85
N LEU A 17 8.88 -1.67 -5.87
CA LEU A 17 8.47 -2.80 -5.04
C LEU A 17 7.43 -2.30 -4.03
N ILE A 18 6.24 -2.87 -4.10
CA ILE A 18 5.13 -2.69 -3.18
C ILE A 18 5.13 -3.90 -2.26
N SER A 19 5.38 -3.70 -0.98
CA SER A 19 5.47 -4.81 -0.04
C SER A 19 4.11 -5.36 0.37
N GLU A 20 4.11 -6.59 0.90
CA GLU A 20 2.94 -7.18 1.54
C GLU A 20 2.27 -6.20 2.50
N GLY A 21 0.93 -6.18 2.50
CA GLY A 21 0.11 -5.33 3.36
C GLY A 21 -0.06 -3.91 2.85
N SER A 22 0.62 -3.54 1.76
CA SER A 22 0.43 -2.26 1.07
C SER A 22 -0.74 -2.33 0.10
N GLU A 23 -1.27 -1.15 -0.22
CA GLU A 23 -2.37 -0.99 -1.16
C GLU A 23 -1.84 -0.82 -2.58
N VAL A 24 -2.46 -1.52 -3.53
CA VAL A 24 -2.10 -1.50 -4.93
C VAL A 24 -3.34 -1.33 -5.79
N THR A 25 -3.28 -0.41 -6.75
CA THR A 25 -4.34 -0.22 -7.74
C THR A 25 -4.01 -1.02 -8.98
N LEU A 26 -4.85 -2.01 -9.28
CA LEU A 26 -4.66 -2.90 -10.42
C LEU A 26 -5.85 -2.83 -11.39
N SER A 27 -5.58 -3.19 -12.65
CA SER A 27 -6.63 -3.41 -13.62
C SER A 27 -7.36 -4.72 -13.33
N GLU A 28 -8.57 -4.89 -13.89
CA GLU A 28 -9.34 -6.12 -13.70
C GLU A 28 -8.55 -7.36 -14.14
N LYS A 29 -7.84 -7.25 -15.28
CA LYS A 29 -7.03 -8.33 -15.84
C LYS A 29 -5.87 -8.75 -14.93
N ASP A 30 -5.10 -7.78 -14.42
CA ASP A 30 -4.00 -8.05 -13.49
C ASP A 30 -4.51 -8.56 -12.14
N SER A 31 -5.66 -8.05 -11.69
CA SER A 31 -6.25 -8.48 -10.42
C SER A 31 -6.80 -9.90 -10.44
N GLU A 32 -7.20 -10.39 -11.61
CA GLU A 32 -7.71 -11.75 -11.77
C GLU A 32 -6.57 -12.77 -11.66
N ASP A 33 -5.43 -12.48 -12.32
CA ASP A 33 -4.21 -13.30 -12.28
C ASP A 33 -3.61 -13.36 -10.87
N LEU A 34 -3.67 -12.23 -10.14
CA LEU A 34 -3.12 -12.09 -8.80
C LEU A 34 -4.16 -12.25 -7.69
N SER A 35 -5.38 -12.66 -8.01
CA SER A 35 -6.52 -12.72 -7.06
C SER A 35 -6.23 -13.54 -5.80
N ALA A 36 -5.36 -14.54 -5.87
CA ALA A 36 -4.92 -15.34 -4.72
C ALA A 36 -4.09 -14.54 -3.68
N TYR A 37 -3.45 -13.46 -4.11
CA TYR A 37 -2.55 -12.62 -3.32
C TYR A 37 -3.12 -11.22 -3.05
N LEU A 38 -4.34 -10.96 -3.53
CA LEU A 38 -5.00 -9.67 -3.44
C LEU A 38 -6.24 -9.78 -2.58
N ILE A 39 -6.34 -8.90 -1.59
CA ILE A 39 -7.54 -8.75 -0.78
C ILE A 39 -8.30 -7.53 -1.33
N PRO A 40 -9.55 -7.69 -1.81
CA PRO A 40 -10.35 -6.55 -2.23
C PRO A 40 -10.55 -5.59 -1.06
N ILE A 41 -10.21 -4.33 -1.26
CA ILE A 41 -10.48 -3.27 -0.30
C ILE A 41 -11.80 -2.64 -0.77
N ASP A 42 -12.88 -2.98 -0.08
CA ASP A 42 -14.13 -2.25 -0.22
C ASP A 42 -13.84 -0.78 0.14
N SER A 43 -14.03 0.14 -0.82
CA SER A 43 -13.60 1.54 -0.71
C SER A 43 -14.37 2.35 0.35
N GLU A 44 -15.06 1.70 1.28
CA GLU A 44 -15.82 2.34 2.36
C GLU A 44 -15.06 2.46 3.69
N GLN A 45 -13.83 1.94 3.82
CA GLN A 45 -13.07 2.10 5.07
C GLN A 45 -11.98 3.16 4.98
N LYS A 46 -12.33 4.33 5.51
CA LYS A 46 -11.42 5.33 6.07
C LYS A 46 -10.46 4.69 7.08
N THR A 47 -9.16 4.76 6.82
CA THR A 47 -8.08 4.83 7.83
C THR A 47 -6.90 5.48 7.11
N ASP A 48 -6.74 6.80 7.18
CA ASP A 48 -5.96 7.49 8.22
C ASP A 48 -4.92 6.61 8.96
N THR A 49 -3.71 7.16 9.06
CA THR A 49 -2.56 6.68 9.83
C THR A 49 -1.62 5.66 9.14
N LYS A 50 -0.61 6.19 8.44
CA LYS A 50 0.76 5.96 8.93
C LYS A 50 1.58 7.24 8.81
N SER A 51 1.47 8.00 9.89
CA SER A 51 2.46 8.95 10.39
C SER A 51 3.87 8.57 9.93
N GLN A 52 4.47 9.47 9.16
CA GLN A 52 5.89 9.47 8.89
C GLN A 52 6.62 9.51 10.25
N PRO A 53 7.57 8.60 10.52
CA PRO A 53 8.27 8.56 11.80
C PRO A 53 9.10 9.85 11.97
N GLU A 54 9.20 10.29 13.22
CA GLU A 54 10.12 11.32 13.69
C GLU A 54 11.46 11.24 12.97
N ASN A 55 11.92 12.37 12.40
CA ASN A 55 13.34 12.68 12.43
C ASN A 55 13.55 13.98 13.19
N SER A 56 14.02 13.80 14.41
CA SER A 56 14.38 14.77 15.41
C SER A 56 15.71 15.43 15.06
N THR A 57 15.77 16.77 15.05
CA THR A 57 16.92 17.63 15.43
C THR A 57 16.55 19.07 15.05
N LYS A 58 16.56 20.10 15.89
CA LYS A 58 17.42 20.40 17.03
C LYS A 58 16.78 21.56 17.81
N LYS A 59 16.66 21.45 19.13
CA LYS A 59 16.61 22.62 20.02
C LYS A 59 17.80 23.52 19.71
N ARG A 60 17.59 24.84 19.55
CA ARG A 60 18.45 25.84 20.20
C ARG A 60 17.79 27.22 20.21
N SER A 61 17.64 27.72 21.42
CA SER A 61 17.33 29.09 21.84
C SER A 61 18.06 30.16 21.05
N LYS A 62 17.42 31.31 20.82
CA LYS A 62 17.81 32.59 21.42
C LYS A 62 16.67 33.60 21.31
#